data_AF-A0A165GDA6-F1
#
_entry.id   AF-A0A165GDA6-F1
#
_cell.length_a   1.000
_cell.length_b   1.000
_cell.length_c   1.000
_cell.angle_alpha   90.00
_cell.angle_beta   90.00
_cell.angle_gamma   90.00
#
_symmetry.space_group_name_H-M   'P 1'
#
loop_
_entity.id
_entity.type
_entity.pdbx_description
1 polymer ?
#
loop_
_entity_poly.entity_id
_entity_poly.type
_entity_poly.pdbx_seq_one_letter_code
_entity_poly.pdbx_strand_id
1 'polypeptide(L)'
;MRSFSFLLFAASAFAASCYSDSGCGNCESHDSMYAARQDFCGSDKWSFQNSEAWGDALISLSGHFDSPQSCWDGFAQIIDQCYGQKNGGTFDWDYNGNSAHLDVDFCSCR
;
A
#
# COMPACT_ATOMS: atom_id res chain seq x y z
N MET A 1 -35.15 -20.96 -24.47
CA MET A 1 -34.23 -19.84 -24.13
C MET A 1 -33.60 -20.20 -22.80
N ARG A 2 -32.30 -20.48 -22.74
CA ARG A 2 -31.59 -20.86 -21.50
C ARG A 2 -31.03 -19.59 -20.86
N SER A 3 -31.65 -19.14 -19.78
CA SER A 3 -31.11 -18.07 -18.95
C SER A 3 -29.85 -18.55 -18.26
N PHE A 4 -28.70 -17.99 -18.63
CA PHE A 4 -27.48 -18.10 -17.86
C PHE A 4 -27.49 -16.98 -16.82
N SER A 5 -27.82 -17.31 -15.57
CA SER A 5 -27.62 -16.42 -14.45
C SER A 5 -26.11 -16.32 -14.17
N PHE A 6 -25.50 -15.21 -14.58
CA PHE A 6 -24.15 -14.85 -14.15
C PHE A 6 -24.20 -14.40 -12.69
N LEU A 7 -23.69 -15.24 -11.79
CA LEU A 7 -23.36 -14.83 -10.43
C LEU A 7 -22.20 -13.81 -10.52
N LEU A 8 -22.52 -12.53 -10.34
CA LEU A 8 -21.53 -11.49 -10.10
C LEU A 8 -20.88 -11.78 -8.74
N PHE A 9 -19.72 -12.45 -8.75
CA PHE A 9 -18.82 -12.43 -7.62
C PHE A 9 -18.30 -11.00 -7.50
N ALA A 10 -18.82 -10.26 -6.52
CA ALA A 10 -18.19 -9.02 -6.08
C ALA A 10 -16.82 -9.40 -5.52
N ALA A 11 -15.76 -9.25 -6.32
CA ALA A 11 -14.42 -9.23 -5.79
C ALA A 11 -14.39 -8.08 -4.79
N SER A 12 -14.28 -8.39 -3.50
CA SER A 12 -13.84 -7.44 -2.49
C SER A 12 -12.42 -7.05 -2.88
N ALA A 13 -12.29 -6.05 -3.75
CA ALA A 13 -11.02 -5.47 -4.11
C ALA A 13 -10.44 -4.90 -2.82
N PHE A 14 -9.40 -5.54 -2.28
CA PHE A 14 -8.48 -4.88 -1.37
C PHE A 14 -7.87 -3.75 -2.18
N ALA A 15 -8.49 -2.57 -2.14
CA ALA A 15 -8.07 -1.40 -2.87
C ALA A 15 -7.36 -0.48 -1.91
N ALA A 16 -6.28 0.14 -2.39
CA ALA A 16 -5.62 1.18 -1.61
C ALA A 16 -6.57 2.37 -1.44
N SER A 17 -6.55 2.98 -0.26
CA SER A 17 -7.25 4.24 0.00
C SER A 17 -6.25 5.38 -0.06
N CYS A 18 -6.34 6.19 -1.12
CA CYS A 18 -5.48 7.36 -1.24
C CYS A 18 -5.88 8.46 -0.26
N TYR A 19 -4.91 9.20 0.26
CA TYR A 19 -5.19 10.33 1.14
C TYR A 19 -6.05 11.39 0.46
N SER A 20 -6.70 12.24 1.28
CA SER A 20 -7.35 13.45 0.79
C SER A 20 -6.33 14.45 0.23
N ASP A 21 -5.18 14.54 0.87
CA ASP A 21 -4.17 15.56 0.66
C ASP A 21 -3.34 15.32 -0.61
N SER A 22 -3.02 16.43 -1.29
CA SER A 22 -2.25 16.44 -2.53
C SER A 22 -1.37 17.68 -2.59
N GLY A 23 -0.23 17.61 -3.29
CA GLY A 23 0.59 18.77 -3.62
C GLY A 23 1.58 19.19 -2.54
N CYS A 24 2.05 18.25 -1.71
CA CYS A 24 3.21 18.55 -0.86
C CYS A 24 4.48 18.79 -1.70
N GLY A 25 5.35 19.68 -1.21
CA GLY A 25 6.43 20.26 -2.01
C GLY A 25 7.52 19.26 -2.42
N ASN A 26 7.89 18.38 -1.50
CA ASN A 26 8.92 17.38 -1.71
C ASN A 26 8.33 15.97 -1.62
N CYS A 27 8.30 15.28 -2.76
CA CYS A 27 7.85 13.91 -2.86
C CYS A 27 8.94 13.05 -3.50
N GLU A 28 9.03 11.81 -3.05
CA GLU A 28 9.83 10.79 -3.70
C GLU A 28 9.32 10.54 -5.13
N SER A 29 10.23 10.14 -6.01
CA SER A 29 9.86 9.75 -7.37
C SER A 29 9.14 8.39 -7.38
N HIS A 30 8.36 8.12 -8.42
CA HIS A 30 7.65 6.86 -8.60
C HIS A 30 8.60 5.65 -8.50
N ASP A 31 9.74 5.74 -9.20
CA ASP A 31 10.76 4.69 -9.17
C ASP A 31 11.41 4.55 -7.78
N SER A 32 11.59 5.66 -7.06
CA SER A 32 12.07 5.63 -5.67
C SER A 32 11.09 4.94 -4.74
N MET A 33 9.78 5.15 -4.91
CA MET A 33 8.75 4.44 -4.14
C MET A 33 8.73 2.95 -4.44
N TYR A 34 8.97 2.53 -5.69
CA TYR A 34 9.13 1.10 -6.00
C TYR A 34 10.42 0.50 -5.42
N ALA A 35 11.49 1.28 -5.29
CA ALA A 35 12.70 0.87 -4.59
C ALA A 35 12.45 0.74 -3.07
N ALA A 36 11.71 1.68 -2.48
CA ALA A 36 11.30 1.63 -1.08
C ALA A 36 10.44 0.39 -0.79
N ARG A 37 9.47 0.09 -1.67
CA ARG A 37 8.71 -1.17 -1.64
C ARG A 37 9.63 -2.39 -1.65
N GLN A 38 10.64 -2.38 -2.52
CA GLN A 38 11.55 -3.51 -2.67
C GLN A 38 12.42 -3.72 -1.43
N ASP A 39 12.90 -2.66 -0.79
CA ASP A 39 13.63 -2.78 0.48
C ASP A 39 12.71 -3.23 1.62
N PHE A 40 11.59 -2.53 1.80
CA PHE A 40 10.69 -2.76 2.92
C PHE A 40 10.10 -4.17 2.88
N CYS A 41 9.43 -4.53 1.80
CA CYS A 41 8.78 -5.84 1.66
C CYS A 41 9.76 -6.96 1.28
N GLY A 42 10.97 -6.64 0.82
CA GLY A 42 12.03 -7.63 0.55
C GLY A 42 12.83 -8.03 1.80
N SER A 43 12.70 -7.26 2.88
CA SER A 43 13.28 -7.55 4.21
C SER A 43 12.29 -8.32 5.10
N ASP A 44 12.54 -8.40 6.41
CA ASP A 44 11.59 -8.96 7.38
C ASP A 44 10.56 -7.93 7.90
N LYS A 45 10.64 -6.66 7.49
CA LYS A 45 9.80 -5.56 8.00
C LYS A 45 8.30 -5.76 7.74
N TRP A 46 7.90 -6.57 6.77
CA TRP A 46 6.49 -6.90 6.55
C TRP A 46 5.88 -7.76 7.68
N SER A 47 6.72 -8.39 8.53
CA SER A 47 6.29 -9.38 9.52
C SER A 47 6.06 -8.83 10.93
N PHE A 48 6.23 -7.53 11.14
CA PHE A 48 6.01 -6.88 12.44
C PHE A 48 5.70 -5.39 12.29
N GLN A 49 5.02 -4.83 13.30
CA GLN A 49 4.72 -3.40 13.34
C GLN A 49 5.99 -2.56 13.40
N ASN A 50 6.14 -1.62 12.48
CA ASN A 50 7.28 -0.72 12.42
C ASN A 50 6.96 0.53 11.57
N SER A 51 7.93 1.43 11.51
CA SER A 51 7.91 2.59 10.62
C SER A 51 9.32 2.88 10.14
N GLU A 52 9.44 3.30 8.88
CA GLU A 52 10.71 3.58 8.22
C GLU A 52 10.59 4.82 7.32
N ALA A 53 11.55 5.72 7.46
CA ALA A 53 11.69 6.85 6.55
C ALA A 53 12.51 6.43 5.32
N TRP A 54 12.07 6.88 4.14
CA TRP A 54 12.76 6.67 2.87
C TRP A 54 12.86 8.01 2.13
N GLY A 55 13.99 8.71 2.30
CA GLY A 55 14.12 10.07 1.76
C GLY A 55 13.04 11.00 2.33
N ASP A 56 12.18 11.53 1.47
CA ASP A 56 11.01 12.34 1.81
C ASP A 56 9.72 11.52 2.07
N ALA A 57 9.76 10.20 1.90
CA ALA A 57 8.64 9.30 2.18
C ALA A 57 8.68 8.72 3.61
N LEU A 58 7.52 8.30 4.10
CA LEU A 58 7.37 7.55 5.35
C LEU A 58 6.51 6.32 5.09
N ILE A 59 6.99 5.17 5.54
CA ILE A 59 6.28 3.90 5.47
C ILE A 59 5.98 3.46 6.89
N SER A 60 4.72 3.22 7.21
CA SER A 60 4.30 2.73 8.52
C SER A 60 3.47 1.47 8.35
N LEU A 61 3.78 0.46 9.14
CA LEU A 61 3.05 -0.78 9.19
C LEU A 61 2.56 -1.02 10.61
N SER A 62 1.25 -1.17 10.76
CA SER A 62 0.65 -1.71 11.99
C SER A 62 0.21 -3.15 11.75
N GLY A 63 0.43 -4.03 12.73
CA GLY A 63 0.23 -5.47 12.55
C GLY A 63 1.33 -6.13 11.71
N HIS A 64 0.96 -7.12 10.90
CA HIS A 64 1.88 -7.86 10.05
C HIS A 64 1.15 -8.52 8.88
N PHE A 65 1.84 -8.59 7.75
CA PHE A 65 1.36 -9.36 6.60
C PHE A 65 1.58 -10.86 6.84
N ASP A 66 0.81 -11.69 6.16
CA ASP A 66 0.98 -13.15 6.19
C ASP A 66 2.19 -13.63 5.36
N SER A 67 2.64 -12.81 4.41
CA SER A 67 3.79 -13.10 3.55
C SER A 67 4.45 -11.82 3.05
N PRO A 68 5.70 -11.90 2.54
CA PRO A 68 6.29 -10.79 1.81
C PRO A 68 5.40 -10.37 0.64
N GLN A 69 4.87 -11.34 -0.13
CA GLN A 69 4.12 -11.06 -1.36
C GLN A 69 2.90 -10.16 -1.11
N SER A 70 2.16 -10.36 -0.02
CA SER A 70 1.01 -9.51 0.32
C SER A 70 1.43 -8.08 0.67
N CYS A 71 2.60 -7.87 1.28
CA CYS A 71 3.20 -6.53 1.42
C CYS A 71 3.53 -5.93 0.04
N TRP A 72 4.20 -6.70 -0.83
CA TRP A 72 4.58 -6.23 -2.19
C TRP A 72 3.37 -5.81 -3.02
N ASP A 73 2.28 -6.57 -2.94
CA ASP A 73 1.05 -6.30 -3.68
C ASP A 73 0.30 -5.10 -3.08
N GLY A 74 0.15 -5.05 -1.74
CA GLY A 74 -0.51 -3.94 -1.06
C GLY A 74 0.20 -2.60 -1.28
N PHE A 75 1.53 -2.59 -1.16
CA PHE A 75 2.34 -1.40 -1.42
C PHE A 75 2.23 -0.96 -2.90
N ALA A 76 2.31 -1.90 -3.84
CA ALA A 76 2.14 -1.59 -5.27
C ALA A 76 0.79 -0.95 -5.55
N GLN A 77 -0.29 -1.47 -4.95
CA GLN A 77 -1.61 -0.89 -5.11
C GLN A 77 -1.68 0.57 -4.63
N ILE A 78 -1.01 0.90 -3.53
CA ILE A 78 -0.93 2.29 -3.06
C ILE A 78 -0.22 3.15 -4.10
N ILE A 79 0.94 2.72 -4.62
CA ILE A 79 1.67 3.48 -5.65
C ILE A 79 0.81 3.63 -6.93
N ASP A 80 0.29 2.52 -7.46
CA ASP A 80 -0.46 2.49 -8.72
C ASP A 80 -1.74 3.35 -8.68
N GLN A 81 -2.41 3.43 -7.54
CA GLN A 81 -3.68 4.13 -7.40
C GLN A 81 -3.52 5.59 -6.97
N CYS A 82 -2.49 5.90 -6.16
CA CYS A 82 -2.40 7.19 -5.48
C CYS A 82 -1.27 8.08 -6.02
N TYR A 83 -0.21 7.51 -6.57
CA TYR A 83 0.96 8.28 -6.98
C TYR A 83 0.62 9.25 -8.12
N GLY A 84 1.17 10.47 -8.04
CA GLY A 84 0.93 11.54 -9.00
C GLY A 84 -0.40 12.27 -8.86
N GLN A 85 -1.29 11.79 -7.97
CA GLN A 85 -2.58 12.43 -7.67
C GLN A 85 -2.66 12.86 -6.22
N LYS A 86 -2.12 12.05 -5.31
CA LYS A 86 -2.18 12.23 -3.85
C LYS A 86 -0.79 12.11 -3.22
N ASN A 87 -0.67 12.57 -1.98
CA ASN A 87 0.59 12.53 -1.24
C ASN A 87 0.93 11.13 -0.70
N GLY A 88 0.03 10.16 -0.83
CA GLY A 88 0.18 8.83 -0.26
C GLY A 88 -1.14 8.09 -0.20
N GLY A 89 -1.15 6.96 0.49
CA GLY A 89 -2.33 6.15 0.71
C GLY A 89 -2.10 5.02 1.70
N THR A 90 -3.19 4.33 2.02
CA THR A 90 -3.19 3.19 2.92
C THR A 90 -3.67 1.92 2.22
N PHE A 91 -3.32 0.78 2.78
CA PHE A 91 -3.81 -0.53 2.37
C PHE A 91 -4.03 -1.41 3.60
N ASP A 92 -5.26 -1.91 3.74
CA ASP A 92 -5.63 -2.85 4.78
C ASP A 92 -5.60 -4.29 4.25
N TRP A 93 -4.92 -5.15 4.98
CA TRP A 93 -4.86 -6.59 4.75
C TRP A 93 -5.53 -7.31 5.91
N ASP A 94 -6.44 -8.24 5.61
CA ASP A 94 -7.01 -9.18 6.57
C ASP A 94 -7.14 -10.54 5.89
N TYR A 95 -6.29 -11.48 6.30
CA TYR A 95 -6.31 -12.85 5.78
C TYR A 95 -5.80 -13.87 6.80
N ASN A 96 -6.58 -14.95 6.95
CA ASN A 96 -6.23 -16.10 7.79
C ASN A 96 -5.84 -15.74 9.24
N GLY A 97 -6.52 -14.74 9.82
CA GLY A 97 -6.28 -14.26 11.18
C GLY A 97 -5.06 -13.35 11.34
N ASN A 98 -4.37 -13.00 10.25
CA ASN A 98 -3.36 -11.96 10.21
C ASN A 98 -3.98 -10.67 9.68
N SER A 99 -3.56 -9.54 10.24
CA SER A 99 -4.02 -8.22 9.81
C SER A 99 -2.85 -7.26 9.73
N ALA A 100 -2.82 -6.45 8.67
CA ALA A 100 -1.87 -5.38 8.48
C ALA A 100 -2.57 -4.11 8.01
N HIS A 101 -2.13 -2.97 8.53
CA HIS A 101 -2.44 -1.65 7.99
C HIS A 101 -1.14 -1.02 7.52
N LEU A 102 -0.97 -0.96 6.20
CA LEU A 102 0.16 -0.32 5.55
C LEU A 102 -0.23 1.11 5.19
N ASP A 103 0.56 2.07 5.67
CA ASP A 103 0.36 3.49 5.49
C ASP A 103 1.62 4.06 4.84
N VAL A 104 1.49 4.66 3.64
CA VAL A 104 2.62 5.10 2.83
C VAL A 104 2.43 6.55 2.40
N ASP A 105 3.20 7.43 3.03
CA ASP A 105 3.40 8.81 2.61
C ASP A 105 4.50 8.85 1.54
N PHE A 106 4.19 9.38 0.36
CA PHE A 106 5.17 9.63 -0.70
C PHE A 106 5.94 10.94 -0.48
N CYS A 107 5.44 11.81 0.38
CA CYS A 107 5.89 13.19 0.48
C CYS A 107 6.13 13.63 1.93
N SER A 108 7.09 14.54 2.09
CA SER A 108 7.38 15.22 3.34
C SER A 108 6.74 16.60 3.30
N CYS A 109 5.62 16.76 4.01
CA CYS A 109 4.86 18.01 4.08
C CYS A 109 5.38 18.95 5.20
N ARG A 110 6.69 19.16 5.26
CA ARG A 110 7.35 19.99 6.29
C ARG A 110 7.24 21.49 6.04
#